data_AF-A0A4W5KUT0-F1
#
_entry.id   AF-A0A4W5KUT0-F1
#
_cell.length_a   1.000
_cell.length_b   1.000
_cell.length_c   1.000
_cell.angle_alpha   90.00
_cell.angle_beta   90.00
_cell.angle_gamma   90.00
#
_symmetry.space_group_name_H-M   'P 1'
#
loop_
_entity.id
_entity.type
_entity.pdbx_description
1 polymer ?
#
loop_
_entity_poly.entity_id
_entity_poly.type
_entity_poly.pdbx_seq_one_letter_code
_entity_poly.pdbx_strand_id
1 'polypeptide(L)' 'MANYRNTAEVPLVLVGTQDAISSANPRVIDDTRARKLSNDLKRCTYYETCATYGLNVERVFQDGM' A
#
# COMPACT_ATOMS: atom_id res chain seq x y z
N MET A 1 13.02 -1.81 -28.27
CA MET A 1 13.02 -2.99 -27.38
C MET A 1 12.55 -2.54 -26.01
N ALA A 2 11.45 -3.09 -25.50
CA ALA A 2 11.01 -2.80 -24.14
C ALA A 2 11.88 -3.63 -23.18
N ASN A 3 12.68 -2.95 -22.34
CA ASN A 3 13.39 -3.61 -21.26
C ASN A 3 12.37 -3.95 -20.17
N TYR A 4 11.93 -5.21 -20.13
CA TYR A 4 11.17 -5.73 -19.00
C TYR A 4 12.12 -5.83 -17.81
N ARG A 5 12.02 -4.88 -16.88
CA ARG A 5 12.71 -4.98 -15.58
C ARG A 5 12.07 -6.08 -14.77
N ASN A 6 12.90 -6.93 -14.17
CA ASN A 6 12.39 -7.91 -13.22
C ASN A 6 11.72 -7.14 -12.06
N THR A 7 10.50 -7.52 -11.70
CA THR A 7 9.80 -6.88 -10.58
C THR A 7 10.62 -6.94 -9.30
N ALA A 8 11.51 -7.94 -9.16
CA ALA A 8 12.54 -8.05 -8.12
C ALA A 8 13.36 -6.78 -7.92
N GLU A 9 13.71 -6.07 -9.00
CA GLU A 9 14.58 -4.89 -9.00
C GLU A 9 13.83 -3.58 -8.77
N VAL A 10 12.51 -3.63 -8.61
CA VAL A 10 11.68 -2.45 -8.39
C VAL A 10 11.32 -2.37 -6.90
N PRO A 11 11.69 -1.27 -6.20
CA PRO A 11 11.18 -0.97 -4.86
C PRO A 11 9.66 -0.88 -4.89
N LEU A 12 9.00 -1.43 -3.88
CA LEU A 12 7.55 -1.53 -3.85
C LEU A 12 7.05 -1.09 -2.47
N VAL A 13 5.92 -0.41 -2.45
CA VAL A 13 5.18 -0.02 -1.25
C VAL A 13 3.73 -0.45 -1.45
N LEU A 14 3.14 -1.12 -0.46
CA LEU A 14 1.73 -1.47 -0.47
C LEU A 14 0.93 -0.39 0.28
N VAL A 15 -0.14 0.11 -0.34
CA VAL A 15 -0.99 1.15 0.26
C VAL A 15 -2.43 0.66 0.33
N GLY A 16 -3.01 0.65 1.54
CA GLY A 16 -4.43 0.43 1.75
C GLY A 16 -5.14 1.77 2.02
N THR A 17 -6.10 2.13 1.19
CA THR A 17 -6.81 3.41 1.32
C THR A 17 -8.04 3.29 2.22
N GLN A 18 -8.26 4.30 3.05
CA GLN A 18 -9.41 4.39 3.95
C GLN A 18 -10.53 5.29 3.38
N ASP A 19 -10.29 5.99 2.26
CA ASP A 19 -11.16 7.03 1.71
C ASP A 19 -12.61 6.59 1.44
N ALA A 20 -12.82 5.33 1.07
CA ALA A 20 -14.15 4.80 0.77
C ALA A 20 -14.83 4.11 1.97
N ILE A 21 -14.16 4.03 3.12
CA ILE A 21 -14.69 3.34 4.30
C ILE A 21 -15.78 4.20 4.94
N SER A 22 -16.94 3.59 5.15
CA SER A 22 -18.08 4.22 5.83
C SER A 22 -18.92 3.18 6.56
N SER A 23 -19.95 3.61 7.29
CA SER A 23 -20.90 2.68 7.92
C SER A 23 -21.66 1.81 6.91
N ALA A 24 -21.93 2.33 5.71
CA ALA A 24 -22.59 1.60 4.63
C ALA A 24 -21.60 0.78 3.77
N ASN A 25 -20.30 1.07 3.87
CA ASN A 25 -19.23 0.37 3.16
C ASN A 25 -18.06 0.07 4.13
N PRO A 26 -18.22 -0.92 5.02
CA PRO A 26 -17.23 -1.21 6.03
C PRO A 26 -15.95 -1.80 5.42
N ARG A 27 -14.85 -1.71 6.17
CA ARG A 27 -13.59 -2.36 5.82
C ARG A 27 -13.78 -3.87 5.67
N VAL A 28 -13.31 -4.43 4.55
CA VAL A 28 -13.38 -5.88 4.27
C VAL A 28 -12.02 -6.59 4.21
N ILE A 29 -10.92 -5.84 4.16
CA ILE A 29 -9.55 -6.37 4.19
C ILE A 29 -8.94 -6.05 5.55
N ASP A 30 -8.80 -7.04 6.43
CA ASP A 30 -8.13 -6.86 7.71
C ASP A 30 -6.61 -6.63 7.57
N ASP A 31 -5.99 -6.13 8.65
CA ASP A 31 -4.56 -5.83 8.71
C ASP A 31 -3.69 -7.10 8.51
N THR A 32 -4.15 -8.27 8.97
CA THR A 32 -3.39 -9.52 8.83
C THR A 32 -3.25 -9.93 7.36
N ARG A 33 -4.33 -9.82 6.58
CA ARG A 33 -4.35 -10.10 5.15
C ARG A 33 -3.50 -9.11 4.37
N ALA A 34 -3.53 -7.83 4.73
CA ALA A 34 -2.70 -6.81 4.10
C ALA A 34 -1.20 -7.05 4.37
N ARG A 35 -0.83 -7.39 5.62
CA ARG A 35 0.56 -7.74 5.99
C ARG A 35 1.04 -9.02 5.33
N LYS A 36 0.16 -10.01 5.17
CA LYS A 36 0.51 -11.22 4.41
C LYS A 36 0.86 -10.85 2.96
N LEU A 37 0.01 -10.05 2.31
CA LEU A 37 0.27 -9.58 0.95
C LEU A 37 1.56 -8.76 0.85
N SER A 38 1.85 -7.89 1.82
CA SER A 38 3.09 -7.11 1.82
C SER A 38 4.33 -8.00 1.93
N ASN A 39 4.26 -9.06 2.74
CA ASN A 39 5.30 -10.08 2.83
C ASN A 39 5.49 -10.84 1.51
N ASP A 40 4.39 -11.23 0.87
CA ASP A 40 4.40 -11.92 -0.43
C ASP A 40 4.97 -11.01 -1.54
N LEU A 41 4.75 -9.69 -1.46
CA LEU A 41 5.26 -8.67 -2.36
C LEU A 41 6.67 -8.19 -1.97
N LYS A 42 7.57 -9.15 -1.73
CA LYS A 42 8.99 -8.89 -1.38
C LYS A 42 9.18 -8.14 -0.06
N ARG A 43 8.29 -8.39 0.92
CA ARG A 43 8.33 -7.73 2.23
C ARG A 43 8.33 -6.22 2.11
N CYS A 44 7.54 -5.70 1.18
CA CYS A 44 7.37 -4.27 1.01
C CYS A 44 6.75 -3.64 2.27
N THR A 45 7.04 -2.36 2.46
CA THR A 45 6.40 -1.58 3.53
C THR A 45 4.91 -1.43 3.20
N TYR A 46 4.07 -1.62 4.22
CA TYR A 46 2.62 -1.45 4.12
C TYR A 46 2.18 -0.22 4.90
N TYR A 47 1.44 0.67 4.23
CA TYR A 47 0.83 1.87 4.81
C TYR A 47 -0.68 1.88 4.64
N GLU A 48 -1.38 2.32 5.68
CA GLU A 48 -2.77 2.78 5.54
C GLU A 48 -2.79 4.28 5.36
N THR A 49 -3.52 4.76 4.36
CA THR A 49 -3.62 6.18 4.04
C THR A 49 -5.08 6.62 4.00
N CYS A 50 -5.27 7.93 4.17
CA CYS A 50 -6.51 8.59 3.81
C CYS A 50 -6.18 9.95 3.21
N ALA A 51 -6.57 10.17 1.96
CA ALA A 51 -6.32 11.43 1.27
C ALA A 51 -7.24 12.55 1.78
N THR A 52 -8.40 12.20 2.35
CA THR A 52 -9.37 13.17 2.90
C THR A 52 -8.77 14.06 4.00
N TYR A 53 -7.90 13.49 4.85
CA TYR A 53 -7.26 14.21 5.98
C TYR A 53 -5.75 14.02 6.05
N GLY A 54 -5.11 13.51 4.99
CA GLY A 54 -3.65 13.46 4.86
C GLY A 54 -2.96 12.38 5.71
N LEU A 55 -3.65 11.32 6.13
CA LEU A 55 -3.02 10.23 6.89
C LEU A 55 -1.98 9.51 6.03
N ASN A 56 -0.73 9.50 6.49
CA ASN A 56 0.42 8.78 5.91
C ASN A 56 0.72 9.08 4.44
N VAL A 57 0.03 10.02 3.79
CA VAL A 57 0.19 10.31 2.36
C VAL A 57 1.64 10.66 2.06
N GLU A 58 2.22 11.61 2.78
CA GLU A 58 3.59 12.05 2.55
C GLU A 58 4.62 10.96 2.87
N ARG A 59 4.39 10.15 3.91
CA ARG A 59 5.28 9.04 4.30
C ARG A 59 5.40 7.99 3.20
N VAL A 60 4.30 7.68 2.51
CA VAL A 60 4.34 6.74 1.36
C VAL A 60 5.28 7.22 0.27
N PHE A 61 5.30 8.53 -0.01
CA PHE A 61 6.15 9.09 -1.05
C PHE A 61 7.60 9.31 -0.59
N GLN A 62 7.82 9.61 0.69
CA GLN A 62 9.17 9.75 1.24
C GLN A 62 9.89 8.41 1.36
N ASP A 63 9.19 7.34 1.75
CA ASP A 63 9.79 6.01 1.92
C ASP A 63 9.87 5.22 0.60
N GLY A 64 9.11 5.62 -0.41
CA GLY A 64 9.13 5.02 -1.74
C GLY A 64 10.18 5.63 -2.68
N MET A 65 10.83 6.72 -2.28
CA MET A 65 11.97 7.35 -2.98
C MET A 65 13.29 6.83 -2.42
#